data_AF-A0A8A4TI92-F1
#
_entry.id   AF-A0A8A4TI92-F1
#
_cell.length_a   1.000
_cell.length_b   1.000
_cell.length_c   1.000
_cell.angle_alpha   90.00
_cell.angle_beta   90.00
_cell.angle_gamma   90.00
#
_symmetry.space_group_name_H-M   'P 1'
#
loop_
_entity.id
_entity.type
_entity.pdbx_description
1 polymer ?
#
loop_
_entity_poly.entity_id
_entity_poly.type
_entity_poly.pdbx_seq_one_letter_code
_entity_poly.pdbx_strand_id
1 'polypeptide(L)'
;MMNEHDALIHWLLQHGARFPDQRVVEFAPGNRGVIAAKPFSRGNEALFIPRQVMMCRDTADASDIGRAIHRSRVSLISGQCVLAAFLLQEMENPRSFWLPYLRTLPADFDDCPIFFNDRLLTCLKGSYCLDMVHERRRIIETDYRSLCEAVPGFSRHALSAFTWAMTVVNTRCFGVPGEEDDCIPALVPLLDMYNHRQGYDCKRHFASAENGFVLQLNHDLAAGSELCVTYGAKSNGRFFVNYGFLDRASDRRDARIKLVPDPRDPTIKLRLAHWKGADSKDFIVSTDSWDSMETCLTELRMVVSATLDQSVYQSDREGKPRSLKHEILSLHLLVQHVDTALAQFPGSVEEDRALLDGTKKPIRPDARFLSVVRMRAYEKETLQLVHDFAEAALAVLCLPRKEMMAELRRLAAEDHQTQTPWLQGWCHQILAVFSLKYAWLERTDTAEPETASQDDARLNVVPANPSLWQKMHQLELPPAQRRYVPRPEELLREQVFSDGIRPQTVVIRMGEEPVGMFCYTLEETGAAGFFGFQVDQQYQGRGVGRWALRAFLRGILHFPNVNCVRLNVHKKNVDATCFYLREGFKLMAPIPESAAHLWDLIIDREDIEARFASPTPTPVS
;
A
#
# COMPACT_ATOMS: atom_id res chain seq x y z
N MET A 1 30.84 12.19 -42.68
CA MET A 1 29.55 11.50 -42.51
C MET A 1 28.76 12.29 -41.49
N MET A 2 27.54 12.71 -41.81
CA MET A 2 26.64 13.36 -40.87
C MET A 2 26.25 12.35 -39.78
N ASN A 3 26.29 12.73 -38.50
CA ASN A 3 25.86 11.82 -37.43
C ASN A 3 24.32 11.61 -37.51
N GLU A 4 23.78 10.58 -36.86
CA GLU A 4 22.35 10.23 -36.98
C GLU A 4 21.42 11.35 -36.49
N HIS A 5 21.84 12.10 -35.48
CA HIS A 5 21.07 13.23 -34.94
C HIS A 5 21.04 14.40 -35.91
N ASP A 6 22.17 14.77 -36.50
CA ASP A 6 22.27 15.80 -37.52
C ASP A 6 21.40 15.43 -38.73
N ALA A 7 21.33 14.13 -39.07
CA ALA A 7 20.44 13.63 -40.13
C ALA A 7 18.96 13.78 -39.78
N LEU A 8 18.56 13.46 -38.54
CA LEU A 8 17.21 13.70 -38.04
C LEU A 8 16.86 15.19 -38.09
N ILE A 9 17.74 16.04 -37.55
CA ILE A 9 17.51 17.50 -37.50
C ILE A 9 17.38 18.07 -38.91
N HIS A 10 18.26 17.68 -39.84
CA HIS A 10 18.17 18.13 -41.22
C HIS A 10 16.86 17.69 -41.88
N TRP A 11 16.47 16.43 -41.70
CA TRP A 11 15.21 15.91 -42.23
C TRP A 11 13.98 16.63 -41.64
N LEU A 12 13.96 16.90 -40.33
CA LEU A 12 12.87 17.63 -39.70
C LEU A 12 12.73 19.06 -40.24
N LEU A 13 13.84 19.78 -40.37
CA LEU A 13 13.84 21.15 -40.92
C LEU A 13 13.37 21.17 -42.38
N GLN A 14 13.78 20.20 -43.20
CA GLN A 14 13.31 20.07 -44.58
C GLN A 14 11.79 19.87 -44.68
N HIS A 15 11.18 19.27 -43.66
CA HIS A 15 9.75 18.99 -43.62
C HIS A 15 8.94 19.99 -42.80
N GLY A 16 9.51 21.16 -42.48
CA GLY A 16 8.81 22.29 -41.89
C GLY A 16 8.75 22.29 -40.35
N ALA A 17 9.51 21.44 -39.67
CA ALA A 17 9.64 21.51 -38.22
C ALA A 17 10.39 22.77 -37.78
N ARG A 18 9.99 23.33 -36.63
CA ARG A 18 10.61 24.51 -36.02
C ARG A 18 11.04 24.16 -34.60
N PHE A 19 12.29 24.43 -34.27
CA PHE A 19 12.82 24.25 -32.93
C PHE A 19 14.05 25.14 -32.75
N PRO A 20 13.85 26.47 -32.73
CA PRO A 20 14.97 27.39 -32.62
C PRO A 20 15.72 27.14 -31.32
N ASP A 21 17.02 27.39 -31.33
CA ASP A 21 17.78 27.62 -30.10
C ASP A 21 17.82 26.45 -29.11
N GLN A 22 17.81 25.21 -29.60
CA GLN A 22 18.02 24.00 -28.80
C GLN A 22 18.98 23.01 -29.46
N ARG A 23 19.52 22.08 -28.67
CA ARG A 23 20.39 20.98 -29.14
C ARG A 23 20.14 19.70 -28.36
N VAL A 24 20.25 18.56 -29.04
CA VAL A 24 20.26 17.24 -28.41
C VAL A 24 21.64 17.00 -27.81
N VAL A 25 21.67 16.49 -26.58
CA VAL A 25 22.89 16.16 -25.83
C VAL A 25 22.75 14.77 -25.23
N GLU A 26 23.84 14.02 -25.24
CA GLU A 26 23.96 12.75 -24.52
C GLU A 26 24.61 13.02 -23.16
N PHE A 27 23.85 12.84 -22.07
CA PHE A 27 24.32 13.05 -20.69
C PHE A 27 25.14 11.87 -20.18
N ALA A 28 24.81 10.67 -20.65
CA ALA A 28 25.53 9.42 -20.43
C ALA A 28 25.24 8.47 -21.62
N PRO A 29 26.04 7.43 -21.86
CA PRO A 29 25.78 6.49 -22.96
C PRO A 29 24.33 5.99 -22.96
N GLY A 30 23.59 6.24 -24.04
CA GLY A 30 22.18 5.87 -24.19
C GLY A 30 21.17 6.82 -23.51
N ASN A 31 21.61 7.75 -22.68
CA ASN A 31 20.76 8.72 -22.00
C ASN A 31 20.92 10.11 -22.64
N ARG A 32 19.92 10.49 -23.43
CA ARG A 32 19.89 11.74 -24.19
C ARG A 32 18.86 12.69 -23.61
N GLY A 33 19.05 13.97 -23.85
CA GLY A 33 18.07 15.00 -23.57
C GLY A 33 18.23 16.21 -24.48
N VAL A 34 17.38 17.21 -24.30
CA VAL A 34 17.39 18.43 -25.09
C VAL A 34 17.75 19.59 -24.18
N ILE A 35 18.70 20.44 -24.60
CA ILE A 35 19.06 21.64 -23.85
C ILE A 35 18.88 22.89 -24.69
N ALA A 36 18.56 23.98 -24.00
CA ALA A 36 18.48 25.31 -24.59
C ALA A 36 19.87 25.77 -25.03
N ALA A 37 20.06 26.04 -26.33
CA ALA A 37 21.28 26.64 -26.87
C ALA A 37 21.30 28.16 -26.68
N LYS A 38 20.12 28.80 -26.65
CA LYS A 38 19.94 30.21 -26.24
C LYS A 38 18.82 30.32 -25.20
N PRO A 39 18.67 31.45 -24.50
CA PRO A 39 17.58 31.63 -23.55
C PRO A 39 16.22 31.63 -24.26
N PHE A 40 15.20 31.09 -23.60
CA PHE A 40 13.80 31.21 -24.00
C PHE A 40 13.06 32.15 -23.04
N SER A 41 12.20 32.99 -23.58
CA SER A 41 11.25 33.77 -22.81
C SER A 41 9.93 33.03 -22.65
N ARG A 42 9.20 33.34 -21.57
CA ARG A 42 7.82 32.88 -21.36
C ARG A 42 6.97 33.12 -22.60
N GLY A 43 6.23 32.09 -22.99
CA GLY A 43 5.36 32.08 -24.15
C GLY A 43 6.06 31.71 -25.46
N ASN A 44 7.37 31.49 -25.47
CA ASN A 44 8.06 31.04 -26.68
C ASN A 44 7.66 29.62 -27.06
N GLU A 45 7.49 29.41 -28.38
CA GLU A 45 7.40 28.09 -28.99
C GLU A 45 8.79 27.45 -28.96
N ALA A 46 8.95 26.40 -28.15
CA ALA A 46 10.19 25.63 -28.09
C ALA A 46 10.26 24.59 -29.22
N LEU A 47 9.10 24.09 -29.65
CA LEU A 47 9.01 23.03 -30.65
C LEU A 47 7.69 23.13 -31.42
N PHE A 48 7.78 23.01 -32.75
CA PHE A 48 6.68 22.70 -33.64
C PHE A 48 7.08 21.53 -34.54
N ILE A 49 6.31 20.44 -34.49
CA ILE A 49 6.49 19.25 -35.33
C ILE A 49 5.25 19.09 -36.23
N PRO A 50 5.38 19.19 -37.56
CA PRO A 50 4.30 18.92 -38.50
C PRO A 50 3.76 17.49 -38.40
N ARG A 51 2.46 17.29 -38.56
CA ARG A 51 1.83 15.96 -38.49
C ARG A 51 2.47 14.95 -39.44
N GLN A 52 2.85 15.41 -40.65
CA GLN A 52 3.38 14.54 -41.70
C GLN A 52 4.65 13.77 -41.32
N VAL A 53 5.46 14.28 -40.37
CA VAL A 53 6.69 13.62 -39.92
C VAL A 53 6.48 12.72 -38.69
N MET A 54 5.29 12.73 -38.09
CA MET A 54 4.95 11.85 -36.97
C MET A 54 4.62 10.45 -37.48
N MET A 55 4.81 9.43 -36.63
CA MET A 55 4.25 8.09 -36.87
C MET A 55 2.99 7.94 -36.02
N CYS A 56 1.84 8.20 -36.61
CA CYS A 56 0.54 8.20 -35.95
C CYS A 56 -0.19 6.86 -36.09
N ARG A 57 -1.11 6.56 -35.18
CA ARG A 57 -1.91 5.32 -35.21
C ARG A 57 -2.73 5.16 -36.51
N ASP A 58 -3.33 6.23 -37.01
CA ASP A 58 -4.09 6.24 -38.28
C ASP A 58 -3.21 5.89 -39.49
N THR A 59 -1.99 6.43 -39.53
CA THR A 59 -0.98 6.13 -40.56
C THR A 59 -0.54 4.68 -40.47
N ALA A 60 -0.41 4.15 -39.24
CA ALA A 60 -0.13 2.74 -39.00
C ALA A 60 -1.30 1.85 -39.46
N ASP A 61 -2.56 2.22 -39.19
CA ASP A 61 -3.75 1.49 -39.62
C ASP A 61 -3.87 1.46 -41.16
N ALA A 62 -3.50 2.55 -41.83
CA ALA A 62 -3.48 2.67 -43.29
C ALA A 62 -2.31 1.93 -43.95
N SER A 63 -1.27 1.51 -43.22
CA SER A 63 -0.10 0.81 -43.76
C SER A 63 -0.41 -0.62 -44.24
N ASP A 64 0.52 -1.26 -44.94
CA ASP A 64 0.36 -2.67 -45.36
C ASP A 64 0.14 -3.61 -44.17
N ILE A 65 0.97 -3.51 -43.12
CA ILE A 65 0.81 -4.32 -41.92
C ILE A 65 -0.46 -3.98 -41.14
N GLY A 66 -0.84 -2.71 -41.05
CA GLY A 66 -2.09 -2.28 -40.41
C GLY A 66 -3.31 -2.87 -41.11
N ARG A 67 -3.38 -2.75 -42.44
CA ARG A 67 -4.45 -3.36 -43.24
C ARG A 67 -4.49 -4.89 -43.10
N ALA A 68 -3.33 -5.54 -43.01
CA ALA A 68 -3.27 -6.98 -42.80
C ALA A 68 -3.83 -7.38 -41.42
N ILE A 69 -3.48 -6.66 -40.37
CA ILE A 69 -4.04 -6.84 -39.01
C ILE A 69 -5.57 -6.66 -39.04
N HIS A 70 -6.07 -5.57 -39.62
CA HIS A 70 -7.51 -5.29 -39.71
C HIS A 70 -8.28 -6.37 -40.49
N ARG A 71 -7.74 -6.82 -41.63
CA ARG A 71 -8.34 -7.90 -42.43
C ARG A 71 -8.37 -9.23 -41.68
N SER A 72 -7.36 -9.51 -40.85
CA SER A 72 -7.30 -10.75 -40.06
C SER A 72 -8.37 -10.80 -38.95
N ARG A 73 -8.92 -9.65 -38.55
CA ARG A 73 -9.86 -9.50 -37.42
C ARG A 73 -9.33 -10.11 -36.11
N VAL A 74 -8.00 -10.16 -35.96
CA VAL A 74 -7.35 -10.65 -34.74
C VAL A 74 -7.76 -9.78 -33.55
N SER A 75 -8.11 -10.44 -32.44
CA SER A 75 -8.37 -9.75 -31.18
C SER A 75 -7.04 -9.56 -30.45
N LEU A 76 -6.69 -8.29 -30.21
CA LEU A 76 -5.47 -7.91 -29.49
C LEU A 76 -5.87 -7.24 -28.18
N ILE A 77 -5.13 -7.57 -27.12
CA ILE A 77 -5.31 -7.03 -25.79
C ILE A 77 -4.84 -5.57 -25.76
N SER A 78 -3.66 -5.28 -26.32
CA SER A 78 -3.09 -3.94 -26.35
C SER A 78 -3.41 -3.19 -27.64
N GLY A 79 -3.98 -1.99 -27.48
CA GLY A 79 -4.18 -1.04 -28.59
C GLY A 79 -2.88 -0.47 -29.17
N GLN A 80 -1.72 -0.75 -28.58
CA GLN A 80 -0.41 -0.30 -29.09
C GLN A 80 0.15 -1.22 -30.20
N CYS A 81 -0.41 -2.43 -30.37
CA CYS A 81 0.14 -3.45 -31.25
C CYS A 81 0.28 -3.02 -32.71
N VAL A 82 -0.70 -2.29 -33.25
CA VAL A 82 -0.66 -1.86 -34.66
C VAL A 82 0.46 -0.85 -34.90
N LEU A 83 0.64 0.12 -33.99
CA LEU A 83 1.72 1.11 -34.11
C LEU A 83 3.10 0.44 -33.92
N ALA A 84 3.21 -0.55 -33.03
CA ALA A 84 4.44 -1.32 -32.86
C ALA A 84 4.76 -2.21 -34.08
N ALA A 85 3.77 -2.86 -34.67
CA ALA A 85 3.93 -3.63 -35.89
C ALA A 85 4.32 -2.74 -37.08
N PHE A 86 3.71 -1.56 -37.19
CA PHE A 86 4.08 -0.56 -38.19
C PHE A 86 5.51 -0.05 -38.00
N LEU A 87 5.93 0.20 -36.75
CA LEU A 87 7.32 0.54 -36.44
C LEU A 87 8.30 -0.52 -36.95
N LEU A 88 8.03 -1.81 -36.70
CA LEU A 88 8.87 -2.90 -37.20
C LEU A 88 8.91 -2.96 -38.73
N GLN A 89 7.78 -2.78 -39.40
CA GLN A 89 7.71 -2.73 -40.86
C GLN A 89 8.61 -1.60 -41.42
N GLU A 90 8.54 -0.41 -40.83
CA GLU A 90 9.34 0.74 -41.29
C GLU A 90 10.82 0.58 -40.98
N MET A 91 11.18 -0.08 -39.87
CA MET A 91 12.59 -0.40 -39.57
C MET A 91 13.22 -1.38 -40.56
N GLU A 92 12.44 -2.29 -41.14
CA GLU A 92 12.90 -3.19 -42.21
C GLU A 92 13.03 -2.50 -43.57
N ASN A 93 12.44 -1.31 -43.73
CA ASN A 93 12.42 -0.59 -45.00
C ASN A 93 13.62 0.37 -45.10
N PRO A 94 14.67 0.06 -45.90
CA PRO A 94 15.83 0.93 -46.05
C PRO A 94 15.52 2.24 -46.81
N ARG A 95 14.31 2.39 -47.33
CA ARG A 95 13.79 3.60 -47.98
C ARG A 95 12.62 4.22 -47.20
N SER A 96 12.48 3.89 -45.91
CA SER A 96 11.43 4.47 -45.07
C SER A 96 11.53 5.99 -45.09
N PHE A 97 10.38 6.66 -45.19
CA PHE A 97 10.27 8.10 -45.04
C PHE A 97 10.80 8.57 -43.67
N TRP A 98 10.58 7.75 -42.62
CA TRP A 98 11.01 8.04 -41.25
C TRP A 98 12.41 7.52 -40.93
N LEU A 99 13.19 7.02 -41.91
CA LEU A 99 14.51 6.42 -41.67
C LEU A 99 15.45 7.31 -40.81
N PRO A 100 15.51 8.65 -40.99
CA PRO A 100 16.30 9.50 -40.10
C PRO A 100 15.85 9.47 -38.64
N TYR A 101 14.54 9.38 -38.38
CA TYR A 101 14.00 9.22 -37.03
C TYR A 101 14.26 7.82 -36.46
N LEU A 102 13.98 6.78 -37.24
CA LEU A 102 14.14 5.38 -36.81
C LEU A 102 15.55 5.07 -36.33
N ARG A 103 16.57 5.66 -36.99
CA ARG A 103 17.99 5.50 -36.59
C ARG A 103 18.34 6.17 -35.26
N THR A 104 17.54 7.12 -34.80
CA THR A 104 17.78 7.79 -33.51
C THR A 104 17.12 7.10 -32.32
N LEU A 105 16.22 6.13 -32.55
CA LEU A 105 15.56 5.39 -31.47
C LEU A 105 16.57 4.62 -30.61
N PRO A 106 16.27 4.34 -29.33
CA PRO A 106 17.15 3.56 -28.46
C PRO A 106 17.40 2.16 -29.02
N ALA A 107 18.67 1.73 -29.01
CA ALA A 107 19.04 0.39 -29.45
C ALA A 107 18.46 -0.71 -28.53
N ASP A 108 18.37 -0.42 -27.23
CA ASP A 108 17.82 -1.30 -26.22
C ASP A 108 17.06 -0.52 -25.14
N PHE A 109 16.43 -1.26 -24.23
CA PHE A 109 15.73 -0.76 -23.05
C PHE A 109 16.12 -1.59 -21.84
N ASP A 110 17.42 -1.84 -21.67
CA ASP A 110 17.93 -2.73 -20.62
C ASP A 110 17.55 -2.25 -19.21
N ASP A 111 17.28 -0.95 -19.03
CA ASP A 111 16.81 -0.34 -17.78
C ASP A 111 15.29 -0.49 -17.53
N CYS A 112 14.51 -0.89 -18.54
CA CYS A 112 13.09 -1.18 -18.37
C CYS A 112 12.90 -2.58 -17.77
N PRO A 113 12.15 -2.72 -16.66
CA PRO A 113 11.95 -4.00 -15.97
C PRO A 113 11.39 -5.13 -16.85
N ILE A 114 10.71 -4.81 -17.95
CA ILE A 114 10.24 -5.81 -18.91
C ILE A 114 11.37 -6.64 -19.54
N PHE A 115 12.61 -6.12 -19.59
CA PHE A 115 13.80 -6.80 -20.11
C PHE A 115 14.68 -7.40 -19.02
N PHE A 116 14.31 -7.28 -17.73
CA PHE A 116 15.13 -7.79 -16.64
C PHE A 116 15.20 -9.32 -16.61
N ASN A 117 16.36 -9.84 -16.24
CA ASN A 117 16.53 -11.27 -15.99
C ASN A 117 15.95 -11.68 -14.61
N ASP A 118 15.85 -12.99 -14.38
CA ASP A 118 15.29 -13.56 -13.16
C ASP A 118 16.00 -13.11 -11.89
N ARG A 119 17.31 -12.83 -11.97
CA ARG A 119 18.08 -12.29 -10.84
C ARG A 119 17.51 -10.95 -10.39
N LEU A 120 17.28 -10.01 -11.31
CA LEU A 120 16.74 -8.69 -11.00
C LEU A 120 15.26 -8.77 -10.59
N LEU A 121 14.46 -9.62 -11.25
CA LEU A 121 13.05 -9.80 -10.91
C LEU A 121 12.86 -10.44 -9.53
N THR A 122 13.73 -11.37 -9.13
CA THR A 122 13.73 -11.94 -7.77
C THR A 122 13.93 -10.86 -6.71
N CYS A 123 14.72 -9.82 -7.00
CA CYS A 123 14.91 -8.70 -6.09
C CYS A 123 13.68 -7.78 -5.93
N LEU A 124 12.68 -7.90 -6.82
CA LEU A 124 11.38 -7.22 -6.74
C LEU A 124 10.29 -8.07 -6.06
N LYS A 125 10.62 -9.24 -5.49
CA LYS A 125 9.63 -10.03 -4.73
C LYS A 125 9.00 -9.16 -3.62
N GLY A 126 7.67 -9.25 -3.49
CA GLY A 126 6.87 -8.41 -2.59
C GLY A 126 6.39 -7.09 -3.22
N SER A 127 7.12 -6.56 -4.20
CA SER A 127 6.72 -5.32 -4.90
C SER A 127 5.59 -5.57 -5.89
N TYR A 128 4.63 -4.64 -5.95
CA TYR A 128 3.57 -4.69 -6.96
C TYR A 128 4.08 -4.44 -8.38
N CYS A 129 5.28 -3.84 -8.53
CA CYS A 129 5.92 -3.66 -9.82
C CYS A 129 6.26 -5.00 -10.49
N LEU A 130 6.55 -6.05 -9.72
CA LEU A 130 6.80 -7.39 -10.26
C LEU A 130 5.57 -7.94 -10.99
N ASP A 131 4.39 -7.80 -10.38
CA ASP A 131 3.13 -8.22 -10.98
C ASP A 131 2.81 -7.41 -12.25
N MET A 132 3.07 -6.10 -12.23
CA MET A 132 2.92 -5.26 -13.41
C MET A 132 3.84 -5.70 -14.57
N VAL A 133 5.08 -6.09 -14.27
CA VAL A 133 6.02 -6.60 -15.27
C VAL A 133 5.54 -7.92 -15.86
N HIS A 134 5.11 -8.86 -15.00
CA HIS A 134 4.61 -10.16 -15.45
C HIS A 134 3.35 -10.03 -16.31
N GLU A 135 2.39 -9.21 -15.89
CA GLU A 135 1.19 -8.96 -16.67
C GLU A 135 1.53 -8.34 -18.02
N ARG A 136 2.46 -7.39 -18.06
CA ARG A 136 2.88 -6.77 -19.32
C ARG A 136 3.56 -7.76 -20.27
N ARG A 137 4.44 -8.64 -19.75
CA ARG A 137 5.04 -9.72 -20.55
C ARG A 137 3.98 -10.65 -21.11
N ARG A 138 3.05 -11.10 -20.26
CA ARG A 138 1.93 -11.96 -20.66
C ARG A 138 1.09 -11.33 -21.76
N ILE A 139 0.74 -10.05 -21.64
CA ILE A 139 -0.03 -9.31 -22.66
C ILE A 139 0.74 -9.28 -23.99
N ILE A 140 2.01 -8.87 -23.98
CA ILE A 140 2.82 -8.78 -25.20
C ILE A 140 3.01 -10.14 -25.85
N GLU A 141 3.30 -11.18 -25.08
CA GLU A 141 3.46 -12.56 -25.59
C GLU A 141 2.17 -13.08 -26.20
N THR A 142 1.03 -12.78 -25.58
CA THR A 142 -0.29 -13.19 -26.10
C THR A 142 -0.61 -12.47 -27.40
N ASP A 143 -0.45 -11.16 -27.44
CA ASP A 143 -0.69 -10.37 -28.66
C ASP A 143 0.28 -10.76 -29.78
N TYR A 144 1.56 -11.00 -29.47
CA TYR A 144 2.55 -11.49 -30.42
C TYR A 144 2.14 -12.83 -31.03
N ARG A 145 1.70 -13.78 -30.21
CA ARG A 145 1.23 -15.09 -30.68
C ARG A 145 0.02 -14.93 -31.59
N SER A 146 -0.98 -14.16 -31.17
CA SER A 146 -2.17 -13.87 -31.97
C SER A 146 -1.83 -13.24 -33.33
N LEU A 147 -0.87 -12.30 -33.36
CA LEU A 147 -0.38 -11.70 -34.60
C LEU A 147 0.35 -12.71 -35.49
N CYS A 148 1.21 -13.56 -34.92
CA CYS A 148 1.91 -14.60 -35.68
C CYS A 148 0.95 -15.62 -36.31
N GLU A 149 -0.15 -15.95 -35.62
CA GLU A 149 -1.17 -16.88 -36.10
C GLU A 149 -2.07 -16.26 -37.17
N ALA A 150 -2.46 -14.99 -37.00
CA ALA A 150 -3.49 -14.36 -37.82
C ALA A 150 -2.96 -13.51 -38.99
N VAL A 151 -1.72 -12.99 -38.90
CA VAL A 151 -1.17 -12.04 -39.86
C VAL A 151 -0.01 -12.68 -40.64
N PRO A 152 -0.21 -12.96 -41.96
CA PRO A 152 0.80 -13.62 -42.78
C PRO A 152 2.17 -12.93 -42.73
N GLY A 153 3.20 -13.70 -42.42
CA GLY A 153 4.59 -13.23 -42.40
C GLY A 153 4.99 -12.40 -41.18
N PHE A 154 4.12 -12.22 -40.18
CA PHE A 154 4.48 -11.53 -38.94
C PHE A 154 5.48 -12.32 -38.08
N SER A 155 5.42 -13.66 -38.15
CA SER A 155 6.33 -14.58 -37.44
C SER A 155 7.81 -14.46 -37.83
N ARG A 156 8.14 -13.67 -38.86
CA ARG A 156 9.52 -13.30 -39.20
C ARG A 156 10.18 -12.42 -38.12
N HIS A 157 9.39 -11.63 -37.40
CA HIS A 157 9.88 -10.80 -36.31
C HIS A 157 9.99 -11.66 -35.05
N ALA A 158 11.15 -11.62 -34.37
CA ALA A 158 11.28 -12.27 -33.07
C ALA A 158 10.42 -11.55 -32.00
N LEU A 159 9.97 -12.30 -30.99
CA LEU A 159 9.27 -11.73 -29.83
C LEU A 159 10.07 -10.59 -29.19
N SER A 160 11.39 -10.70 -29.09
CA SER A 160 12.25 -9.64 -28.55
C SER A 160 12.17 -8.33 -29.33
N ALA A 161 12.11 -8.39 -30.67
CA ALA A 161 11.94 -7.22 -31.53
C ALA A 161 10.55 -6.59 -31.34
N PHE A 162 9.50 -7.41 -31.23
CA PHE A 162 8.16 -6.92 -30.93
C PHE A 162 8.05 -6.29 -29.54
N THR A 163 8.64 -6.90 -28.51
CA THR A 163 8.72 -6.34 -27.16
C THR A 163 9.48 -5.01 -27.16
N TRP A 164 10.58 -4.89 -27.92
CA TRP A 164 11.28 -3.64 -28.12
C TRP A 164 10.38 -2.57 -28.76
N ALA A 165 9.68 -2.91 -29.84
CA ALA A 165 8.78 -1.96 -30.53
C ALA A 165 7.62 -1.51 -29.64
N MET A 166 7.02 -2.44 -28.87
CA MET A 166 6.01 -2.12 -27.86
C MET A 166 6.57 -1.21 -26.76
N THR A 167 7.85 -1.35 -26.41
CA THR A 167 8.50 -0.48 -25.42
C THR A 167 8.78 0.90 -25.99
N VAL A 168 9.20 1.03 -27.25
CA VAL A 168 9.28 2.33 -27.95
C VAL A 168 7.94 3.06 -27.91
N VAL A 169 6.87 2.40 -28.36
CA VAL A 169 5.52 2.99 -28.39
C VAL A 169 5.06 3.40 -26.99
N ASN A 170 5.29 2.56 -25.98
CA ASN A 170 4.88 2.85 -24.61
C ASN A 170 5.64 4.00 -23.95
N THR A 171 6.93 4.13 -24.25
CA THR A 171 7.80 5.13 -23.61
C THR A 171 7.78 6.49 -24.31
N ARG A 172 7.45 6.53 -25.61
CA ARG A 172 7.68 7.69 -26.47
C ARG A 172 6.44 8.28 -27.14
N CYS A 173 5.27 7.65 -27.01
CA CYS A 173 4.06 8.17 -27.65
C CYS A 173 3.46 9.39 -26.92
N PHE A 174 2.94 10.30 -27.73
CA PHE A 174 2.10 11.43 -27.33
C PHE A 174 0.70 11.27 -27.93
N GLY A 175 -0.30 11.89 -27.30
CA GLY A 175 -1.64 11.99 -27.86
C GLY A 175 -1.72 13.11 -28.90
N VAL A 176 -2.28 12.82 -30.06
CA VAL A 176 -2.58 13.78 -31.13
C VAL A 176 -4.01 13.56 -31.65
N PRO A 177 -4.66 14.57 -32.26
CA PRO A 177 -5.97 14.38 -32.88
C PRO A 177 -5.92 13.31 -33.99
N GLY A 178 -6.88 12.41 -34.03
CA GLY A 178 -7.13 11.49 -35.15
C GLY A 178 -8.11 12.07 -36.18
N GLU A 179 -8.51 11.26 -37.16
CA GLU A 179 -9.44 11.68 -38.22
C GLU A 179 -10.88 11.83 -37.71
N GLU A 180 -11.26 11.12 -36.65
CA GLU A 180 -12.61 11.12 -36.05
C GLU A 180 -12.70 12.01 -34.79
N ASP A 181 -11.84 13.04 -34.70
CA ASP A 181 -11.70 13.92 -33.51
C ASP A 181 -11.38 13.16 -32.19
N ASP A 182 -10.83 11.95 -32.29
CA ASP A 182 -10.33 11.17 -31.16
C ASP A 182 -8.86 11.50 -30.83
N CYS A 183 -8.38 11.06 -29.66
CA CYS A 183 -6.98 11.23 -29.26
C CYS A 183 -6.20 9.93 -29.51
N ILE A 184 -5.38 9.93 -30.55
CA ILE A 184 -4.62 8.75 -30.98
C ILE A 184 -3.15 8.83 -30.55
N PRO A 185 -2.48 7.69 -30.28
CA PRO A 185 -1.06 7.69 -29.99
C PRO A 185 -0.22 7.96 -31.25
N ALA A 186 0.83 8.75 -31.10
CA ALA A 186 1.81 9.03 -32.14
C ALA A 186 3.24 9.10 -31.59
N LEU A 187 4.21 8.60 -32.34
CA LEU A 187 5.62 8.91 -32.13
C LEU A 187 5.91 10.28 -32.77
N VAL A 188 6.38 11.22 -31.96
CA VAL A 188 6.64 12.61 -32.37
C VAL A 188 8.15 12.83 -32.34
N PRO A 189 8.84 12.78 -33.49
CA PRO A 189 10.30 12.88 -33.52
C PRO A 189 10.79 14.17 -32.86
N LEU A 190 11.96 14.11 -32.22
CA LEU A 190 12.59 15.15 -31.40
C LEU A 190 11.85 15.47 -30.10
N LEU A 191 10.51 15.50 -30.07
CA LEU A 191 9.75 15.66 -28.83
C LEU A 191 9.99 14.50 -27.85
N ASP A 192 10.11 13.28 -28.37
CA ASP A 192 10.39 12.07 -27.60
C ASP A 192 11.82 12.01 -27.01
N MET A 193 12.65 13.02 -27.28
CA MET A 193 13.96 13.22 -26.65
C MET A 193 13.90 14.14 -25.42
N TYR A 194 12.76 14.79 -25.15
CA TYR A 194 12.60 15.64 -23.97
C TYR A 194 12.38 14.75 -22.75
N ASN A 195 13.22 14.91 -21.74
CA ASN A 195 13.14 14.12 -20.51
C ASN A 195 11.99 14.57 -19.61
N HIS A 196 11.62 13.68 -18.69
CA HIS A 196 10.64 13.98 -17.67
C HIS A 196 11.21 14.94 -16.61
N ARG A 197 10.45 15.98 -16.29
CA ARG A 197 10.59 16.70 -15.02
C ARG A 197 9.21 17.02 -14.44
N GLN A 198 8.95 16.58 -13.23
CA GLN A 198 7.71 16.87 -12.53
C GLN A 198 7.55 18.38 -12.33
N GLY A 199 6.34 18.90 -12.59
CA GLY A 199 6.05 20.33 -12.47
C GLY A 199 6.66 21.22 -13.56
N TYR A 200 7.23 20.64 -14.63
CA TYR A 200 7.78 21.44 -15.73
C TYR A 200 6.66 22.20 -16.47
N ASP A 201 6.71 23.53 -16.39
CA ASP A 201 5.62 24.40 -16.86
C ASP A 201 5.70 24.67 -18.36
N CYS A 202 5.03 23.81 -19.13
CA CYS A 202 4.90 23.93 -20.57
C CYS A 202 3.47 23.59 -21.00
N LYS A 203 3.02 24.23 -22.08
CA LYS A 203 1.77 23.91 -22.75
C LYS A 203 2.06 23.06 -23.98
N ARG A 204 1.40 21.90 -24.06
CA ARG A 204 1.40 21.02 -25.23
C ARG A 204 0.04 21.09 -25.89
N HIS A 205 0.00 21.29 -27.19
CA HIS A 205 -1.25 21.30 -27.94
C HIS A 205 -1.00 20.96 -29.41
N PHE A 206 -2.07 20.59 -30.12
CA PHE A 206 -2.04 20.44 -31.56
C PHE A 206 -2.59 21.72 -32.20
N ALA A 207 -1.78 22.38 -33.04
CA ALA A 207 -2.16 23.57 -33.77
C ALA A 207 -2.85 23.16 -35.07
N SER A 208 -4.18 23.00 -35.05
CA SER A 208 -4.96 22.50 -36.19
C SER A 208 -4.78 23.34 -37.46
N ALA A 209 -4.62 24.66 -37.33
CA ALA A 209 -4.39 25.56 -38.47
C ALA A 209 -3.06 25.32 -39.18
N GLU A 210 -2.04 24.87 -38.46
CA GLU A 210 -0.71 24.55 -38.99
C GLU A 210 -0.49 23.03 -39.15
N ASN A 211 -1.48 22.21 -38.76
CA ASN A 211 -1.45 20.75 -38.75
C ASN A 211 -0.18 20.17 -38.10
N GLY A 212 0.10 20.57 -36.86
CA GLY A 212 1.29 20.12 -36.14
C GLY A 212 1.20 20.20 -34.62
N PHE A 213 2.13 19.55 -33.94
CA PHE A 213 2.25 19.54 -32.49
C PHE A 213 3.13 20.70 -32.02
N VAL A 214 2.67 21.46 -31.04
CA VAL A 214 3.37 22.60 -30.45
C VAL A 214 3.71 22.34 -28.98
N LEU A 215 4.95 22.61 -28.62
CA LEU A 215 5.41 22.77 -27.24
C LEU A 215 5.74 24.24 -26.99
N GLN A 216 5.02 24.87 -26.07
CA GLN A 216 5.22 26.26 -25.65
C GLN A 216 5.67 26.30 -24.20
N LEU A 217 6.71 27.08 -23.90
CA LEU A 217 7.18 27.29 -22.52
C LEU A 217 6.34 28.36 -21.84
N ASN A 218 5.96 28.12 -20.59
CA ASN A 218 5.21 29.08 -19.78
C ASN A 218 6.09 29.82 -18.75
N HIS A 219 7.40 29.62 -18.83
CA HIS A 219 8.42 30.22 -17.97
C HIS A 219 9.63 30.64 -18.80
N ASP A 220 10.46 31.53 -18.24
CA ASP A 220 11.76 31.88 -18.81
C ASP A 220 12.75 30.74 -18.55
N LEU A 221 13.59 30.42 -19.53
CA LEU A 221 14.59 29.36 -19.44
C LEU A 221 15.96 29.88 -19.87
N ALA A 222 16.98 29.70 -19.03
CA ALA A 222 18.33 30.15 -19.33
C ALA A 222 19.02 29.22 -20.36
N ALA A 223 19.91 29.78 -21.18
CA ALA A 223 20.79 28.99 -22.04
C ALA A 223 21.59 27.95 -21.23
N GLY A 224 21.76 26.76 -21.80
CA GLY A 224 22.38 25.61 -21.15
C GLY A 224 21.44 24.78 -20.27
N SER A 225 20.21 25.25 -20.00
CA SER A 225 19.24 24.52 -19.20
C SER A 225 18.57 23.42 -20.01
N GLU A 226 18.25 22.29 -19.36
CA GLU A 226 17.52 21.20 -20.01
C GLU A 226 16.05 21.56 -20.22
N LEU A 227 15.59 21.32 -21.45
CA LEU A 227 14.21 21.40 -21.88
C LEU A 227 13.53 20.06 -21.57
N CYS A 228 12.55 20.08 -20.67
CA CYS A 228 11.83 18.89 -20.23
C CYS A 228 10.35 18.95 -20.61
N VAL A 229 9.64 17.87 -20.33
CA VAL A 229 8.17 17.82 -20.32
C VAL A 229 7.68 17.00 -19.12
N THR A 230 6.39 17.10 -18.80
CA THR A 230 5.78 16.20 -17.81
C THR A 230 5.20 14.97 -18.53
N TYR A 231 5.65 13.76 -18.20
CA TYR A 231 5.11 12.50 -18.74
C TYR A 231 3.74 12.12 -18.15
N GLY A 232 3.24 12.96 -17.24
CA GLY A 232 1.95 12.87 -16.55
C GLY A 232 2.15 12.67 -15.05
N ALA A 233 1.09 12.88 -14.28
CA ALA A 233 1.07 12.54 -12.86
C ALA A 233 1.02 11.00 -12.71
N LYS A 234 2.18 10.37 -12.55
CA LYS A 234 2.32 8.92 -12.36
C LYS A 234 3.13 8.65 -11.10
N SER A 235 2.95 7.49 -10.51
CA SER A 235 3.79 7.04 -9.42
C SER A 235 5.12 6.49 -9.90
N ASN A 236 6.06 6.37 -8.97
CA ASN A 236 7.36 5.78 -9.24
C ASN A 236 7.26 4.33 -9.73
N GLY A 237 6.32 3.52 -9.25
CA GLY A 237 6.12 2.18 -9.81
C GLY A 237 5.68 2.20 -11.28
N ARG A 238 4.85 3.17 -11.68
CA ARG A 238 4.47 3.36 -13.09
C ARG A 238 5.64 3.87 -13.93
N PHE A 239 6.45 4.81 -13.45
CA PHE A 239 7.64 5.26 -14.17
C PHE A 239 8.67 4.15 -14.31
N PHE A 240 8.90 3.40 -13.24
CA PHE A 240 9.85 2.30 -13.21
C PHE A 240 9.48 1.22 -14.23
N VAL A 241 8.25 0.69 -14.16
CA VAL A 241 7.83 -0.42 -15.03
C VAL A 241 7.68 0.00 -16.49
N ASN A 242 7.15 1.20 -16.75
CA ASN A 242 6.79 1.62 -18.11
C ASN A 242 7.88 2.42 -18.83
N TYR A 243 8.79 3.07 -18.10
CA TYR A 243 9.81 3.97 -18.64
C TYR A 243 11.24 3.64 -18.21
N GLY A 244 11.44 2.72 -17.26
CA GLY A 244 12.78 2.32 -16.81
C GLY A 244 13.49 3.33 -15.92
N PHE A 245 12.78 4.30 -15.34
CA PHE A 245 13.38 5.28 -14.42
C PHE A 245 12.50 5.53 -13.19
N LEU A 246 13.09 6.11 -12.16
CA LEU A 246 12.40 6.60 -10.96
C LEU A 246 12.54 8.13 -10.93
N ASP A 247 11.44 8.85 -10.75
CA ASP A 247 11.49 10.27 -10.47
C ASP A 247 11.96 10.49 -9.03
N ARG A 248 13.23 10.90 -8.91
CA ARG A 248 13.91 11.13 -7.64
C ARG A 248 13.55 12.47 -7.01
N ALA A 249 12.99 13.40 -7.79
CA ALA A 249 12.57 14.70 -7.29
C ALA A 249 11.14 14.67 -6.72
N SER A 250 10.39 13.61 -6.99
CA SER A 250 9.05 13.42 -6.45
C SER A 250 9.10 12.90 -5.01
N ASP A 251 8.46 13.63 -4.10
CA ASP A 251 8.20 13.18 -2.73
C ASP A 251 7.00 12.22 -2.66
N ARG A 252 6.29 12.02 -3.78
CA ARG A 252 5.17 11.09 -3.84
C ARG A 252 5.68 9.66 -3.77
N ARG A 253 5.17 8.92 -2.79
CA ARG A 253 5.45 7.51 -2.62
C ARG A 253 4.16 6.72 -2.56
N ASP A 254 4.21 5.50 -3.07
CA ASP A 254 3.08 4.59 -3.02
C ASP A 254 3.51 3.16 -2.69
N ALA A 255 2.56 2.40 -2.15
CA ALA A 255 2.71 0.97 -1.90
C ALA A 255 1.37 0.25 -2.07
N ARG A 256 1.45 -1.05 -2.30
CA ARG A 256 0.27 -1.91 -2.41
C ARG A 256 -0.06 -2.57 -1.07
N ILE A 257 -1.32 -2.44 -0.68
CA ILE A 257 -1.95 -3.25 0.36
C ILE A 257 -2.89 -4.22 -0.33
N LYS A 258 -2.60 -5.52 -0.22
CA LYS A 258 -3.40 -6.59 -0.83
C LYS A 258 -4.31 -7.21 0.22
N LEU A 259 -5.62 -7.04 0.05
CA LEU A 259 -6.61 -7.70 0.88
C LEU A 259 -6.97 -9.05 0.24
N VAL A 260 -6.69 -10.12 0.98
CA VAL A 260 -7.10 -11.49 0.63
C VAL A 260 -8.22 -11.86 1.60
N PRO A 261 -9.39 -12.33 1.11
CA PRO A 261 -10.49 -12.67 1.97
C PRO A 261 -10.12 -13.94 2.73
N ASP A 262 -10.40 -14.00 4.04
CA ASP A 262 -10.25 -15.25 4.77
C ASP A 262 -11.21 -16.28 4.15
N PRO A 263 -10.73 -17.41 3.59
CA PRO A 263 -11.59 -18.47 3.03
C PRO A 263 -12.69 -18.94 3.99
N ARG A 264 -12.47 -18.73 5.28
CA ARG A 264 -13.31 -19.18 6.40
C ARG A 264 -14.26 -18.09 6.90
N ASP A 265 -14.21 -16.90 6.32
CA ASP A 265 -15.15 -15.83 6.60
C ASP A 265 -16.58 -16.31 6.24
N PRO A 266 -17.53 -16.37 7.20
CA PRO A 266 -18.91 -16.76 6.94
C PRO A 266 -19.61 -15.90 5.87
N THR A 267 -19.05 -14.73 5.57
CA THR A 267 -19.53 -13.79 4.54
C THR A 267 -18.71 -13.81 3.26
N ILE A 268 -17.76 -14.73 3.10
CA ILE A 268 -16.87 -14.78 1.93
C ILE A 268 -17.62 -14.75 0.59
N LYS A 269 -18.78 -15.42 0.49
CA LYS A 269 -19.60 -15.39 -0.73
C LYS A 269 -20.10 -13.98 -1.05
N LEU A 270 -20.55 -13.22 -0.05
CA LEU A 270 -21.00 -11.83 -0.22
C LEU A 270 -19.82 -10.91 -0.59
N ARG A 271 -18.65 -11.19 -0.03
CA ARG A 271 -17.41 -10.46 -0.29
C ARG A 271 -16.87 -10.70 -1.69
N LEU A 272 -16.73 -11.95 -2.11
CA LEU A 272 -16.34 -12.30 -3.48
C LEU A 272 -17.32 -11.73 -4.48
N ALA A 273 -18.63 -11.75 -4.20
CA ALA A 273 -19.62 -11.08 -5.04
C ALA A 273 -19.39 -9.56 -5.14
N HIS A 274 -19.09 -8.90 -4.01
CA HIS A 274 -18.73 -7.47 -4.00
C HIS A 274 -17.43 -7.18 -4.78
N TRP A 275 -16.48 -8.12 -4.76
CA TRP A 275 -15.23 -8.06 -5.51
C TRP A 275 -15.33 -8.63 -6.93
N LYS A 276 -16.57 -8.82 -7.44
CA LYS A 276 -16.84 -9.34 -8.80
C LYS A 276 -16.16 -10.68 -9.10
N GLY A 277 -16.04 -11.52 -8.10
CA GLY A 277 -15.42 -12.85 -8.16
C GLY A 277 -13.90 -12.85 -8.02
N ALA A 278 -13.26 -11.71 -7.72
CA ALA A 278 -11.82 -11.67 -7.50
C ALA A 278 -11.42 -12.28 -6.14
N ASP A 279 -10.38 -13.10 -6.12
CA ASP A 279 -9.84 -13.76 -4.92
C ASP A 279 -9.01 -12.82 -4.02
N SER A 280 -8.79 -11.58 -4.48
CA SER A 280 -8.10 -10.54 -3.72
C SER A 280 -8.48 -9.16 -4.26
N LYS A 281 -8.29 -8.12 -3.44
CA LYS A 281 -8.44 -6.73 -3.84
C LYS A 281 -7.20 -5.93 -3.47
N ASP A 282 -6.63 -5.25 -4.45
CA ASP A 282 -5.41 -4.46 -4.30
C ASP A 282 -5.75 -2.98 -4.10
N PHE A 283 -5.07 -2.35 -3.13
CA PHE A 283 -5.15 -0.91 -2.86
C PHE A 283 -3.77 -0.30 -3.01
N ILE A 284 -3.62 0.69 -3.88
CA ILE A 284 -2.41 1.50 -3.98
C ILE A 284 -2.61 2.72 -3.10
N VAL A 285 -1.96 2.73 -1.94
CA VAL A 285 -1.99 3.86 -1.01
C VAL A 285 -0.83 4.80 -1.33
N SER A 286 -1.12 6.10 -1.39
CA SER A 286 -0.17 7.14 -1.80
C SER A 286 -0.05 8.20 -0.71
N THR A 287 1.17 8.68 -0.47
CA THR A 287 1.48 9.65 0.60
C THR A 287 0.87 11.04 0.36
N ASP A 288 0.45 11.33 -0.88
CA ASP A 288 -0.18 12.59 -1.29
C ASP A 288 -1.72 12.52 -1.34
N SER A 289 -2.33 11.42 -0.87
CA SER A 289 -3.77 11.19 -1.05
C SER A 289 -4.43 10.48 0.14
N TRP A 290 -5.23 11.24 0.90
CA TRP A 290 -6.15 10.68 1.89
C TRP A 290 -7.15 9.71 1.26
N ASP A 291 -7.76 10.07 0.12
CA ASP A 291 -8.76 9.25 -0.57
C ASP A 291 -8.27 7.83 -0.86
N SER A 292 -6.98 7.67 -1.19
CA SER A 292 -6.37 6.35 -1.41
C SER A 292 -6.39 5.47 -0.15
N MET A 293 -6.09 6.06 1.02
CA MET A 293 -6.14 5.40 2.31
C MET A 293 -7.59 5.20 2.79
N GLU A 294 -8.45 6.20 2.62
CA GLU A 294 -9.88 6.10 2.97
C GLU A 294 -10.56 4.95 2.23
N THR A 295 -10.24 4.76 0.96
CA THR A 295 -10.76 3.64 0.16
C THR A 295 -10.32 2.29 0.72
N CYS A 296 -9.06 2.17 1.15
CA CYS A 296 -8.56 0.97 1.81
C CYS A 296 -9.24 0.72 3.17
N LEU A 297 -9.35 1.76 4.01
CA LEU A 297 -10.00 1.70 5.32
C LEU A 297 -11.49 1.38 5.21
N THR A 298 -12.18 1.92 4.21
CA THR A 298 -13.59 1.61 3.90
C THR A 298 -13.78 0.11 3.71
N GLU A 299 -12.88 -0.52 2.96
CA GLU A 299 -12.95 -1.94 2.66
C GLU A 299 -12.63 -2.78 3.89
N LEU A 300 -11.64 -2.37 4.68
CA LEU A 300 -11.35 -2.96 6.00
C LEU A 300 -12.54 -2.85 6.95
N ARG A 301 -13.24 -1.71 6.99
CA ARG A 301 -14.45 -1.55 7.82
C ARG A 301 -15.57 -2.47 7.36
N MET A 302 -15.76 -2.63 6.05
CA MET A 302 -16.71 -3.61 5.51
C MET A 302 -16.29 -5.05 5.88
N VAL A 303 -14.98 -5.35 5.87
CA VAL A 303 -14.44 -6.65 6.31
C VAL A 303 -14.86 -6.96 7.74
N VAL A 304 -14.68 -5.99 8.64
CA VAL A 304 -15.04 -6.16 10.06
C VAL A 304 -16.56 -6.22 10.24
N SER A 305 -17.33 -5.34 9.57
CA SER A 305 -18.80 -5.35 9.60
C SER A 305 -19.38 -6.73 9.31
N ALA A 306 -18.88 -7.39 8.26
CA ALA A 306 -19.32 -8.73 7.86
C ALA A 306 -19.01 -9.81 8.92
N THR A 307 -17.88 -9.66 9.62
CA THR A 307 -17.46 -10.56 10.71
C THR A 307 -18.34 -10.41 11.94
N LEU A 308 -18.83 -9.20 12.22
CA LEU A 308 -19.64 -8.92 13.40
C LEU A 308 -21.12 -9.20 13.18
N ASP A 309 -21.69 -8.78 12.04
CA ASP A 309 -23.10 -8.99 11.71
C ASP A 309 -23.34 -9.03 10.18
N GLN A 310 -23.73 -10.20 9.68
CA GLN A 310 -23.96 -10.45 8.26
C GLN A 310 -25.10 -9.60 7.69
N SER A 311 -26.13 -9.31 8.50
CA SER A 311 -27.29 -8.51 8.06
C SER A 311 -26.90 -7.06 7.79
N VAL A 312 -25.82 -6.62 8.42
CA VAL A 312 -25.34 -5.25 8.37
C VAL A 312 -24.39 -5.03 7.20
N TYR A 313 -23.78 -6.08 6.64
CA TYR A 313 -22.95 -5.98 5.43
C TYR A 313 -23.74 -5.42 4.23
N GLN A 314 -25.04 -5.74 4.12
CA GLN A 314 -25.86 -5.29 2.99
C GLN A 314 -26.31 -3.83 3.08
N SER A 315 -26.39 -3.29 4.30
CA SER A 315 -26.80 -1.90 4.55
C SER A 315 -25.63 -0.91 4.59
N ASP A 316 -24.39 -1.38 4.61
CA ASP A 316 -23.18 -0.58 4.87
C ASP A 316 -22.36 -0.22 3.63
N ARG A 317 -22.98 0.36 2.60
CA ARG A 317 -22.26 0.66 1.35
C ARG A 317 -21.33 1.88 1.42
N GLU A 318 -21.38 2.67 2.50
CA GLU A 318 -20.60 3.90 2.63
C GLU A 318 -19.26 3.73 3.35
N GLY A 319 -19.01 2.59 4.03
CA GLY A 319 -17.69 2.31 4.64
C GLY A 319 -17.23 3.26 5.75
N LYS A 320 -18.15 4.03 6.33
CA LYS A 320 -17.84 5.02 7.38
C LYS A 320 -17.51 4.34 8.72
N PRO A 321 -16.70 4.99 9.58
CA PRO A 321 -16.55 4.56 10.97
C PRO A 321 -17.90 4.39 11.66
N ARG A 322 -18.10 3.29 12.40
CA ARG A 322 -19.41 2.95 13.00
C ARG A 322 -19.44 3.03 14.50
N SER A 323 -18.38 2.50 15.10
CA SER A 323 -18.11 2.47 16.53
C SER A 323 -16.60 2.48 16.71
N LEU A 324 -16.13 2.94 17.88
CA LEU A 324 -14.70 2.91 18.19
C LEU A 324 -14.14 1.48 18.13
N LYS A 325 -14.95 0.49 18.53
CA LYS A 325 -14.60 -0.94 18.47
C LYS A 325 -14.39 -1.41 17.02
N HIS A 326 -15.26 -1.00 16.11
CA HIS A 326 -15.12 -1.29 14.68
C HIS A 326 -13.83 -0.68 14.11
N GLU A 327 -13.55 0.56 14.49
CA GLU A 327 -12.37 1.27 13.98
C GLU A 327 -11.08 0.63 14.50
N ILE A 328 -11.01 0.31 15.80
CA ILE A 328 -9.88 -0.39 16.41
C ILE A 328 -9.60 -1.70 15.66
N LEU A 329 -10.62 -2.52 15.39
CA LEU A 329 -10.45 -3.78 14.66
C LEU A 329 -9.98 -3.56 13.22
N SER A 330 -10.49 -2.53 12.53
CA SER A 330 -10.12 -2.23 11.15
C SER A 330 -8.66 -1.79 11.04
N LEU A 331 -8.18 -0.98 11.99
CA LEU A 331 -6.79 -0.55 12.08
C LEU A 331 -5.84 -1.71 12.42
N HIS A 332 -6.23 -2.64 13.31
CA HIS A 332 -5.41 -3.82 13.56
C HIS A 332 -5.32 -4.76 12.34
N LEU A 333 -6.41 -4.89 11.57
CA LEU A 333 -6.35 -5.62 10.30
C LEU A 333 -5.43 -4.92 9.29
N LEU A 334 -5.43 -3.57 9.26
CA LEU A 334 -4.50 -2.81 8.43
C LEU A 334 -3.04 -3.15 8.78
N VAL A 335 -2.67 -3.09 10.07
CA VAL A 335 -1.33 -3.47 10.57
C VAL A 335 -0.96 -4.88 10.11
N GLN A 336 -1.84 -5.85 10.33
CA GLN A 336 -1.60 -7.25 9.92
C GLN A 336 -1.34 -7.40 8.41
N HIS A 337 -2.10 -6.68 7.57
CA HIS A 337 -1.90 -6.71 6.11
C HIS A 337 -0.59 -6.02 5.69
N VAL A 338 -0.20 -4.95 6.38
CA VAL A 338 1.07 -4.25 6.16
C VAL A 338 2.26 -5.13 6.54
N ASP A 339 2.22 -5.79 7.70
CA ASP A 339 3.27 -6.71 8.13
C ASP A 339 3.43 -7.89 7.17
N THR A 340 2.30 -8.43 6.70
CA THR A 340 2.27 -9.49 5.68
C THR A 340 2.88 -9.01 4.35
N ALA A 341 2.68 -7.74 3.98
CA ALA A 341 3.29 -7.17 2.79
C ALA A 341 4.80 -6.97 2.96
N LEU A 342 5.24 -6.39 4.08
CA LEU A 342 6.64 -6.16 4.42
C LEU A 342 7.44 -7.48 4.45
N ALA A 343 6.88 -8.54 5.02
CA ALA A 343 7.51 -9.86 5.12
C ALA A 343 7.75 -10.54 3.75
N GLN A 344 7.10 -10.08 2.67
CA GLN A 344 7.31 -10.62 1.33
C GLN A 344 8.56 -10.05 0.65
N PHE A 345 9.06 -8.90 1.10
CA PHE A 345 10.21 -8.25 0.50
C PHE A 345 11.52 -8.94 0.88
N PRO A 346 12.51 -8.99 -0.03
CA PRO A 346 13.86 -9.40 0.31
C PRO A 346 14.57 -8.30 1.12
N GLY A 347 14.98 -8.65 2.33
CA GLY A 347 15.76 -7.77 3.21
C GLY A 347 14.97 -6.61 3.81
N SER A 348 15.57 -5.92 4.79
CA SER A 348 14.91 -4.82 5.52
C SER A 348 15.03 -3.47 4.81
N VAL A 349 14.31 -2.44 5.28
CA VAL A 349 14.45 -1.06 4.77
C VAL A 349 15.87 -0.54 4.99
N GLU A 350 16.45 -0.82 6.14
CA GLU A 350 17.80 -0.42 6.55
C GLU A 350 18.84 -1.06 5.65
N GLU A 351 18.66 -2.33 5.28
CA GLU A 351 19.55 -2.99 4.33
C GLU A 351 19.51 -2.34 2.94
N ASP A 352 18.34 -1.89 2.49
CA ASP A 352 18.21 -1.21 1.21
C ASP A 352 18.81 0.19 1.24
N ARG A 353 18.60 0.94 2.33
CA ARG A 353 19.28 2.22 2.55
C ARG A 353 20.79 2.05 2.51
N ALA A 354 21.30 1.03 3.20
CA ALA A 354 22.73 0.71 3.22
C ALA A 354 23.28 0.33 1.83
N LEU A 355 22.48 -0.32 0.99
CA LEU A 355 22.85 -0.62 -0.40
C LEU A 355 22.86 0.64 -1.28
N LEU A 356 21.96 1.60 -1.02
CA LEU A 356 21.81 2.83 -1.81
C LEU A 356 22.83 3.91 -1.43
N ASP A 357 23.21 4.00 -0.15
CA ASP A 357 24.24 4.93 0.35
C ASP A 357 25.68 4.39 0.20
N GLY A 358 25.82 3.10 -0.11
CA GLY A 358 27.09 2.43 -0.36
C GLY A 358 27.78 1.90 0.90
N THR A 359 27.16 1.97 2.08
CA THR A 359 27.68 1.38 3.32
C THR A 359 27.66 -0.15 3.27
N LYS A 360 26.72 -0.75 2.54
CA LYS A 360 26.69 -2.18 2.19
C LYS A 360 27.01 -2.37 0.71
N LYS A 361 28.05 -3.16 0.41
CA LYS A 361 28.44 -3.46 -0.98
C LYS A 361 27.66 -4.66 -1.52
N PRO A 362 26.92 -4.52 -2.63
CA PRO A 362 26.29 -5.67 -3.29
C PRO A 362 27.32 -6.52 -4.02
N ILE A 363 26.98 -7.79 -4.27
CA ILE A 363 27.87 -8.76 -4.94
C ILE A 363 28.10 -8.37 -6.42
N ARG A 364 27.10 -7.79 -7.09
CA ARG A 364 27.17 -7.31 -8.49
C ARG A 364 26.34 -6.03 -8.65
N PRO A 365 26.87 -4.85 -8.28
CA PRO A 365 26.18 -3.59 -8.50
C PRO A 365 26.14 -3.27 -10.00
N ASP A 366 24.94 -3.04 -10.52
CA ASP A 366 24.74 -2.30 -11.76
C ASP A 366 23.61 -1.28 -11.53
N ALA A 367 23.44 -0.34 -12.46
CA ALA A 367 22.44 0.72 -12.33
C ALA A 367 21.01 0.15 -12.18
N ARG A 368 20.71 -0.96 -12.86
CA ARG A 368 19.41 -1.64 -12.82
C ARG A 368 19.13 -2.25 -11.45
N PHE A 369 20.14 -2.90 -10.87
CA PHE A 369 20.06 -3.41 -9.50
C PHE A 369 19.77 -2.28 -8.50
N LEU A 370 20.44 -1.14 -8.61
CA LEU A 370 20.18 0.01 -7.73
C LEU A 370 18.79 0.62 -7.96
N SER A 371 18.27 0.63 -9.19
CA SER A 371 16.89 1.03 -9.47
C SER A 371 15.88 0.08 -8.83
N VAL A 372 16.12 -1.24 -8.88
CA VAL A 372 15.29 -2.23 -8.17
C VAL A 372 15.31 -1.99 -6.66
N VAL A 373 16.50 -1.85 -6.06
CA VAL A 373 16.65 -1.60 -4.62
C VAL A 373 15.93 -0.32 -4.21
N ARG A 374 16.03 0.74 -5.02
CA ARG A 374 15.35 2.01 -4.74
C ARG A 374 13.83 1.90 -4.81
N MET A 375 13.30 1.21 -5.83
CA MET A 375 11.85 1.02 -5.96
C MET A 375 11.29 0.25 -4.75
N ARG A 376 11.90 -0.87 -4.37
CA ARG A 376 11.43 -1.63 -3.20
C ARG A 376 11.65 -0.89 -1.87
N ALA A 377 12.68 -0.04 -1.77
CA ALA A 377 12.86 0.81 -0.60
C ALA A 377 11.70 1.81 -0.47
N TYR A 378 11.31 2.47 -1.55
CA TYR A 378 10.16 3.40 -1.54
C TYR A 378 8.86 2.71 -1.13
N GLU A 379 8.60 1.50 -1.62
CA GLU A 379 7.41 0.73 -1.22
C GLU A 379 7.46 0.33 0.26
N LYS A 380 8.59 -0.22 0.75
CA LYS A 380 8.72 -0.60 2.16
C LYS A 380 8.64 0.60 3.10
N GLU A 381 9.25 1.73 2.74
CA GLU A 381 9.15 2.97 3.51
C GLU A 381 7.71 3.48 3.55
N THR A 382 6.96 3.37 2.44
CA THR A 382 5.54 3.74 2.43
C THR A 382 4.71 2.80 3.31
N LEU A 383 4.97 1.50 3.25
CA LEU A 383 4.32 0.52 4.14
C LEU A 383 4.61 0.81 5.61
N GLN A 384 5.84 1.19 5.96
CA GLN A 384 6.17 1.61 7.32
C GLN A 384 5.37 2.86 7.74
N LEU A 385 5.20 3.85 6.86
CA LEU A 385 4.34 5.00 7.15
C LEU A 385 2.88 4.60 7.38
N VAL A 386 2.37 3.58 6.68
CA VAL A 386 1.01 3.06 6.90
C VAL A 386 0.92 2.39 8.27
N HIS A 387 1.93 1.60 8.63
CA HIS A 387 2.02 0.97 9.95
C HIS A 387 2.03 2.04 11.06
N ASP A 388 2.91 3.03 10.95
CA ASP A 388 3.04 4.13 11.91
C ASP A 388 1.74 4.95 12.02
N PHE A 389 1.04 5.17 10.90
CA PHE A 389 -0.28 5.77 10.89
C PHE A 389 -1.29 4.96 11.68
N ALA A 390 -1.35 3.64 11.47
CA ALA A 390 -2.31 2.77 12.14
C ALA A 390 -2.03 2.71 13.66
N GLU A 391 -0.76 2.59 14.06
CA GLU A 391 -0.35 2.62 15.47
C GLU A 391 -0.68 3.96 16.14
N ALA A 392 -0.40 5.09 15.48
CA ALA A 392 -0.75 6.42 15.99
C ALA A 392 -2.28 6.56 16.17
N ALA A 393 -3.06 6.12 15.18
CA ALA A 393 -4.51 6.12 15.27
C ALA A 393 -5.01 5.23 16.43
N LEU A 394 -4.45 4.04 16.58
CA LEU A 394 -4.78 3.11 17.68
C LEU A 394 -4.45 3.70 19.05
N ALA A 395 -3.29 4.34 19.20
CA ALA A 395 -2.88 5.00 20.43
C ALA A 395 -3.92 6.07 20.85
N VAL A 396 -4.38 6.89 19.90
CA VAL A 396 -5.44 7.88 20.14
C VAL A 396 -6.73 7.20 20.60
N LEU A 397 -7.17 6.13 19.94
CA LEU A 397 -8.40 5.41 20.28
C LEU A 397 -8.34 4.66 21.63
N CYS A 398 -7.14 4.49 22.21
CA CYS A 398 -6.92 3.88 23.51
C CYS A 398 -6.96 4.88 24.67
N LEU A 399 -6.94 6.19 24.40
CA LEU A 399 -7.01 7.22 25.42
C LEU A 399 -8.39 7.25 26.13
N PRO A 400 -8.46 7.76 27.38
CA PRO A 400 -9.73 8.12 28.00
C PRO A 400 -10.55 9.04 27.10
N ARG A 401 -11.88 8.91 27.10
CA ARG A 401 -12.76 9.57 26.12
C ARG A 401 -12.51 11.08 25.98
N LYS A 402 -12.34 11.79 27.09
CA LYS A 402 -12.08 13.23 27.10
C LYS A 402 -10.75 13.58 26.43
N GLU A 403 -9.70 12.84 26.75
CA GLU A 403 -8.36 12.99 26.17
C GLU A 403 -8.36 12.59 24.70
N MET A 404 -8.97 11.47 24.34
CA MET A 404 -9.16 11.02 22.96
C MET A 404 -9.81 12.11 22.10
N MET A 405 -10.91 12.71 22.58
CA MET A 405 -11.61 13.77 21.81
C MET A 405 -10.78 15.05 21.71
N ALA A 406 -10.02 15.41 22.75
CA ALA A 406 -9.10 16.54 22.71
C ALA A 406 -7.97 16.29 21.70
N GLU A 407 -7.40 15.09 21.71
CA GLU A 407 -6.30 14.69 20.84
C GLU A 407 -6.74 14.58 19.38
N LEU A 408 -7.90 14.00 19.09
CA LEU A 408 -8.49 13.99 17.75
C LEU A 408 -8.68 15.41 17.19
N ARG A 409 -9.16 16.35 18.01
CA ARG A 409 -9.33 17.75 17.60
C ARG A 409 -7.99 18.45 17.40
N ARG A 410 -7.00 18.16 18.24
CA ARG A 410 -5.63 18.67 18.13
C ARG A 410 -5.01 18.21 16.80
N LEU A 411 -4.99 16.90 16.54
CA LEU A 411 -4.44 16.29 15.33
C LEU A 411 -5.19 16.70 14.05
N ALA A 412 -6.49 16.91 14.12
CA ALA A 412 -7.27 17.43 12.99
C ALA A 412 -6.90 18.89 12.63
N ALA A 413 -6.58 19.70 13.64
CA ALA A 413 -6.22 21.12 13.49
C ALA A 413 -4.74 21.35 13.15
N GLU A 414 -3.87 20.36 13.32
CA GLU A 414 -2.46 20.47 12.94
C GLU A 414 -2.31 20.52 11.43
N ASP A 415 -1.92 21.68 10.92
CA ASP A 415 -1.57 21.90 9.52
C ASP A 415 -0.11 21.52 9.28
N HIS A 416 0.21 20.24 9.52
CA HIS A 416 1.55 19.71 9.28
C HIS A 416 1.47 18.46 8.40
N GLN A 417 2.33 18.45 7.39
CA GLN A 417 2.89 17.26 6.76
C GLN A 417 3.62 16.44 7.84
N THR A 418 2.85 15.84 8.76
CA THR A 418 3.36 15.00 9.84
C THR A 418 4.03 13.75 9.29
N GLN A 419 4.75 13.01 10.13
CA GLN A 419 5.29 11.69 9.81
C GLN A 419 4.23 10.71 9.28
N THR A 420 2.94 10.97 9.47
CA THR A 420 1.83 10.10 9.08
C THR A 420 0.84 10.84 8.16
N PRO A 421 1.00 10.77 6.83
CA PRO A 421 0.27 11.62 5.87
C PRO A 421 -1.27 11.52 5.92
N TRP A 422 -1.78 10.44 6.49
CA TRP A 422 -3.21 10.12 6.53
C TRP A 422 -3.89 10.47 7.87
N LEU A 423 -3.14 10.84 8.91
CA LEU A 423 -3.67 10.98 10.26
C LEU A 423 -4.70 12.10 10.37
N GLN A 424 -4.44 13.25 9.76
CA GLN A 424 -5.37 14.39 9.77
C GLN A 424 -6.70 14.04 9.08
N GLY A 425 -6.65 13.42 7.90
CA GLY A 425 -7.84 12.99 7.15
C GLY A 425 -8.66 11.97 7.94
N TRP A 426 -7.98 11.03 8.59
CA TRP A 426 -8.61 10.07 9.49
C TRP A 426 -9.29 10.74 10.69
N CYS A 427 -8.60 11.68 11.37
CA CYS A 427 -9.18 12.41 12.50
C CYS A 427 -10.44 13.17 12.10
N HIS A 428 -10.44 13.85 10.95
CA HIS A 428 -11.64 14.50 10.41
C HIS A 428 -12.79 13.51 10.20
N GLN A 429 -12.51 12.34 9.62
CA GLN A 429 -13.52 11.31 9.39
C GLN A 429 -14.11 10.77 10.70
N ILE A 430 -13.27 10.50 11.70
CA ILE A 430 -13.71 10.06 13.03
C ILE A 430 -14.54 11.16 13.71
N LEU A 431 -14.05 12.39 13.75
CA LEU A 431 -14.78 13.51 14.35
C LEU A 431 -16.13 13.72 13.68
N ALA A 432 -16.22 13.65 12.35
CA ALA A 432 -17.48 13.84 11.62
C ALA A 432 -18.55 12.82 12.02
N VAL A 433 -18.19 11.54 12.19
CA VAL A 433 -19.14 10.49 12.58
C VAL A 433 -19.50 10.56 14.07
N PHE A 434 -18.51 10.75 14.94
CA PHE A 434 -18.70 10.64 16.39
C PHE A 434 -19.17 11.95 17.06
N SER A 435 -18.94 13.12 16.48
CA SER A 435 -19.50 14.39 17.01
C SER A 435 -21.02 14.46 16.82
N LEU A 436 -21.53 14.08 15.65
CA LEU A 436 -22.96 14.12 15.34
C LEU A 436 -23.79 13.10 16.13
N LYS A 437 -23.25 11.90 16.33
CA LYS A 437 -23.98 10.78 16.97
C LYS A 437 -24.02 10.88 18.50
N TYR A 438 -23.15 11.69 19.11
CA TYR A 438 -22.97 11.77 20.56
C TYR A 438 -23.07 13.20 21.14
N ALA A 439 -23.52 14.18 20.35
CA ALA A 439 -23.70 15.57 20.79
C ALA A 439 -24.59 15.74 22.04
N TRP A 440 -25.51 14.80 22.32
CA TRP A 440 -26.35 14.84 23.53
C TRP A 440 -25.64 14.34 24.79
N LEU A 441 -24.57 13.54 24.67
CA LEU A 441 -23.80 12.99 25.79
C LEU A 441 -22.71 13.95 26.28
N GLU A 442 -22.30 14.92 25.46
CA GLU A 442 -21.38 16.01 25.87
C GLU A 442 -21.98 16.89 26.99
N ARG A 443 -23.29 16.78 27.28
CA ARG A 443 -23.96 17.49 28.39
C ARG A 443 -23.98 16.72 29.72
N THR A 444 -23.62 15.43 29.74
CA THR A 444 -23.78 14.56 30.92
C THR A 444 -22.50 13.94 31.46
N ASP A 445 -21.37 14.07 30.77
CA ASP A 445 -20.06 13.59 31.26
C ASP A 445 -19.31 14.69 32.03
N THR A 446 -19.86 15.03 33.20
CA THR A 446 -19.08 15.63 34.30
C THR A 446 -18.50 14.57 35.24
N ALA A 447 -18.46 13.30 34.83
CA ALA A 447 -17.78 12.27 35.59
C ALA A 447 -16.26 12.53 35.51
N GLU A 448 -15.71 12.90 36.65
CA GLU A 448 -14.31 13.21 36.94
C GLU A 448 -13.32 12.15 36.44
N PRO A 449 -12.04 12.52 36.28
CA PRO A 449 -11.00 11.55 35.92
C PRO A 449 -11.04 10.34 36.85
N GLU A 450 -10.88 9.13 36.28
CA GLU A 450 -10.58 7.89 37.00
C GLU A 450 -9.25 8.07 37.75
N THR A 451 -9.30 8.79 38.86
CA THR A 451 -8.35 8.64 39.95
C THR A 451 -8.48 7.21 40.44
N ALA A 452 -7.35 6.54 40.71
CA ALA A 452 -7.32 5.21 41.30
C ALA A 452 -8.33 5.19 42.46
N SER A 453 -9.44 4.46 42.29
CA SER A 453 -10.47 4.45 43.31
C SER A 453 -9.89 3.85 44.58
N GLN A 454 -10.46 4.18 45.74
CA GLN A 454 -10.12 3.52 47.01
C GLN A 454 -10.22 1.98 46.93
N ASP A 455 -10.85 1.41 45.90
CA ASP A 455 -10.95 -0.04 45.68
C ASP A 455 -9.66 -0.68 45.16
N ASP A 456 -8.80 0.05 44.43
CA ASP A 456 -7.51 -0.50 43.93
C ASP A 456 -6.58 -0.93 45.08
N ALA A 457 -6.67 -0.25 46.23
CA ALA A 457 -5.92 -0.60 47.44
C ALA A 457 -6.38 -1.92 48.09
N ARG A 458 -7.52 -2.48 47.67
CA ARG A 458 -8.09 -3.74 48.17
C ARG A 458 -8.04 -4.88 47.16
N LEU A 459 -7.66 -4.62 45.92
CA LEU A 459 -7.56 -5.65 44.89
C LEU A 459 -6.28 -6.47 45.07
N ASN A 460 -6.42 -7.80 45.06
CA ASN A 460 -5.29 -8.72 45.01
C ASN A 460 -5.61 -9.92 44.12
N VAL A 461 -4.56 -10.64 43.72
CA VAL A 461 -4.67 -11.93 43.04
C VAL A 461 -4.04 -13.01 43.90
N VAL A 462 -4.65 -14.19 43.95
CA VAL A 462 -4.09 -15.35 44.66
C VAL A 462 -4.31 -16.66 43.91
N PRO A 463 -3.49 -17.70 44.17
CA PRO A 463 -3.76 -19.02 43.66
C PRO A 463 -5.13 -19.55 44.13
N ALA A 464 -5.88 -20.16 43.22
CA ALA A 464 -7.11 -20.85 43.58
C ALA A 464 -6.82 -21.99 44.56
N ASN A 465 -7.63 -22.11 45.60
CA ASN A 465 -7.53 -23.15 46.60
C ASN A 465 -8.94 -23.61 47.04
N PRO A 466 -9.08 -24.78 47.68
CA PRO A 466 -10.38 -25.38 47.96
C PRO A 466 -11.36 -24.50 48.75
N SER A 467 -10.88 -23.58 49.60
CA SER A 467 -11.76 -22.70 50.37
C SER A 467 -12.47 -21.65 49.51
N LEU A 468 -11.96 -21.38 48.30
CA LEU A 468 -12.51 -20.39 47.38
C LEU A 468 -13.46 -21.00 46.34
N TRP A 469 -13.43 -22.32 46.13
CA TRP A 469 -14.17 -22.98 45.04
C TRP A 469 -15.68 -22.75 45.10
N GLN A 470 -16.27 -22.83 46.30
CA GLN A 470 -17.71 -22.61 46.46
C GLN A 470 -18.12 -21.18 46.06
N LYS A 471 -17.30 -20.18 46.41
CA LYS A 471 -17.53 -18.78 46.04
C LYS A 471 -17.28 -18.55 44.54
N MET A 472 -16.29 -19.23 43.95
CA MET A 472 -16.02 -19.16 42.51
C MET A 472 -17.19 -19.69 41.66
N HIS A 473 -17.91 -20.72 42.13
CA HIS A 473 -19.11 -21.23 41.46
C HIS A 473 -20.26 -20.20 41.43
N GLN A 474 -20.22 -19.20 42.32
CA GLN A 474 -21.24 -18.16 42.38
C GLN A 474 -20.96 -16.98 41.45
N LEU A 475 -19.82 -16.97 40.75
CA LEU A 475 -19.49 -15.91 39.80
C LEU A 475 -20.52 -15.88 38.67
N GLU A 476 -21.23 -14.77 38.55
CA GLU A 476 -22.22 -14.59 37.49
C GLU A 476 -21.66 -13.75 36.34
N LEU A 477 -21.76 -14.28 35.12
CA LEU A 477 -21.45 -13.54 33.91
C LEU A 477 -22.71 -13.07 33.19
N PRO A 478 -22.66 -11.93 32.47
CA PRO A 478 -23.71 -11.53 31.56
C PRO A 478 -24.01 -12.63 30.52
N PRO A 479 -25.29 -12.87 30.15
CA PRO A 479 -25.65 -13.93 29.20
C PRO A 479 -24.90 -13.88 27.85
N ALA A 480 -24.50 -12.68 27.42
CA ALA A 480 -23.70 -12.49 26.21
C ALA A 480 -22.30 -13.09 26.32
N GLN A 481 -21.68 -13.09 27.51
CA GLN A 481 -20.30 -13.52 27.76
C GLN A 481 -20.18 -15.02 28.09
N ARG A 482 -21.21 -15.62 28.74
CA ARG A 482 -21.21 -17.03 29.19
C ARG A 482 -20.85 -18.06 28.11
N ARG A 483 -21.07 -17.73 26.83
CA ARG A 483 -20.79 -18.64 25.70
C ARG A 483 -19.32 -18.67 25.27
N TYR A 484 -18.50 -17.75 25.76
CA TYR A 484 -17.11 -17.55 25.30
C TYR A 484 -16.05 -17.95 26.32
N VAL A 485 -16.46 -18.26 27.55
CA VAL A 485 -15.56 -18.67 28.64
C VAL A 485 -16.13 -19.92 29.30
N PRO A 486 -15.28 -20.93 29.59
CA PRO A 486 -15.68 -22.12 30.34
C PRO A 486 -16.18 -21.76 31.73
N ARG A 487 -16.97 -22.66 32.33
CA ARG A 487 -17.45 -22.46 33.71
C ARG A 487 -16.29 -22.53 34.71
N PRO A 488 -16.36 -21.83 35.86
CA PRO A 488 -15.37 -21.95 36.91
C PRO A 488 -15.04 -23.40 37.29
N GLU A 489 -16.04 -24.30 37.37
CA GLU A 489 -15.81 -25.72 37.66
C GLU A 489 -15.00 -26.46 36.59
N GLU A 490 -15.14 -26.09 35.32
CA GLU A 490 -14.42 -26.69 34.20
C GLU A 490 -12.93 -26.32 34.25
N LEU A 491 -12.63 -25.03 34.48
CA LEU A 491 -11.27 -24.51 34.61
C LEU A 491 -10.55 -25.10 35.83
N LEU A 492 -11.24 -25.17 36.98
CA LEU A 492 -10.69 -25.78 38.19
C LEU A 492 -10.41 -27.27 38.00
N ARG A 493 -11.26 -27.98 37.25
CA ARG A 493 -11.04 -29.39 36.92
C ARG A 493 -9.82 -29.58 36.03
N GLU A 494 -9.62 -28.74 35.01
CA GLU A 494 -8.44 -28.81 34.15
C GLU A 494 -7.13 -28.61 34.92
N GLN A 495 -7.09 -27.72 35.92
CA GLN A 495 -5.92 -27.55 36.79
C GLN A 495 -5.54 -28.82 37.56
N VAL A 496 -6.52 -29.61 37.99
CA VAL A 496 -6.31 -30.80 38.83
C VAL A 496 -5.99 -32.04 37.99
N PHE A 497 -6.61 -32.17 36.81
CA PHE A 497 -6.63 -33.43 36.04
C PHE A 497 -5.93 -33.34 34.66
N SER A 498 -5.24 -32.24 34.33
CA SER A 498 -4.48 -32.15 33.07
C SER A 498 -3.21 -33.03 33.10
N ASP A 499 -3.09 -33.91 32.10
CA ASP A 499 -1.94 -34.81 31.86
C ASP A 499 -0.78 -34.12 31.11
N GLY A 500 -0.85 -32.80 30.87
CA GLY A 500 0.14 -31.99 30.14
C GLY A 500 0.60 -30.74 30.89
N ILE A 501 0.76 -29.62 30.17
CA ILE A 501 1.07 -28.31 30.79
C ILE A 501 -0.09 -27.95 31.71
N ARG A 502 0.18 -27.90 33.02
CA ARG A 502 -0.86 -27.68 34.03
C ARG A 502 -1.22 -26.20 34.11
N PRO A 503 -2.49 -25.84 33.86
CA PRO A 503 -2.90 -24.46 33.98
C PRO A 503 -2.98 -24.05 35.45
N GLN A 504 -2.55 -22.82 35.72
CA GLN A 504 -2.60 -22.19 37.03
C GLN A 504 -3.84 -21.30 37.10
N THR A 505 -4.77 -21.64 37.99
CA THR A 505 -5.95 -20.80 38.23
C THR A 505 -5.64 -19.75 39.28
N VAL A 506 -5.95 -18.51 38.96
CA VAL A 506 -5.78 -17.34 39.81
C VAL A 506 -7.13 -16.72 40.10
N VAL A 507 -7.40 -16.44 41.37
CA VAL A 507 -8.61 -15.77 41.85
C VAL A 507 -8.32 -14.29 42.07
N ILE A 508 -9.18 -13.45 41.52
CA ILE A 508 -9.18 -12.01 41.72
C ILE A 508 -10.04 -11.73 42.95
N ARG A 509 -9.50 -11.03 43.94
CA ARG A 509 -10.23 -10.66 45.15
C ARG A 509 -10.30 -9.17 45.35
N MET A 510 -11.41 -8.72 45.95
CA MET A 510 -11.55 -7.39 46.53
C MET A 510 -11.70 -7.56 48.04
N GLY A 511 -10.61 -7.34 48.78
CA GLY A 511 -10.49 -7.79 50.16
C GLY A 511 -10.43 -9.32 50.24
N GLU A 512 -11.36 -9.93 50.98
CA GLU A 512 -11.48 -11.39 51.08
C GLU A 512 -12.45 -12.00 50.06
N GLU A 513 -13.22 -11.17 49.34
CA GLU A 513 -14.25 -11.68 48.44
C GLU A 513 -13.73 -11.96 47.03
N PRO A 514 -13.93 -13.17 46.49
CA PRO A 514 -13.68 -13.49 45.09
C PRO A 514 -14.61 -12.70 44.17
N VAL A 515 -14.02 -11.93 43.26
CA VAL A 515 -14.75 -11.09 42.30
C VAL A 515 -14.48 -11.49 40.84
N GLY A 516 -13.58 -12.44 40.62
CA GLY A 516 -13.26 -12.97 39.30
C GLY A 516 -12.14 -14.00 39.33
N MET A 517 -11.76 -14.50 38.17
CA MET A 517 -10.66 -15.45 38.00
C MET A 517 -10.07 -15.39 36.59
N PHE A 518 -8.85 -15.89 36.43
CA PHE A 518 -8.24 -16.22 35.14
C PHE A 518 -7.33 -17.44 35.30
N CYS A 519 -6.95 -18.03 34.18
CA CYS A 519 -5.99 -19.12 34.11
C CYS A 519 -4.79 -18.71 33.26
N TYR A 520 -3.63 -19.26 33.57
CA TYR A 520 -2.47 -19.15 32.71
C TYR A 520 -1.66 -20.43 32.64
N THR A 521 -0.90 -20.59 31.56
CA THR A 521 0.08 -21.66 31.37
C THR A 521 1.44 -21.05 31.10
N LEU A 522 2.51 -21.77 31.45
CA LEU A 522 3.87 -21.45 31.04
C LEU A 522 4.33 -22.55 30.09
N GLU A 523 4.56 -22.19 28.83
CA GLU A 523 4.99 -23.14 27.80
C GLU A 523 6.52 -23.21 27.72
N GLU A 524 7.03 -24.38 27.35
CA GLU A 524 8.48 -24.58 27.12
C GLU A 524 9.01 -23.73 25.96
N THR A 525 8.12 -23.29 25.06
CA THR A 525 8.39 -22.40 23.92
C THR A 525 8.74 -20.96 24.33
N GLY A 526 8.55 -20.62 25.61
CA GLY A 526 8.69 -19.26 26.13
C GLY A 526 7.41 -18.43 26.05
N ALA A 527 6.30 -18.98 25.54
CA ALA A 527 5.00 -18.31 25.57
C ALA A 527 4.28 -18.56 26.91
N ALA A 528 3.54 -17.56 27.39
CA ALA A 528 2.57 -17.73 28.46
C ALA A 528 1.15 -17.66 27.91
N GLY A 529 0.39 -18.75 28.01
CA GLY A 529 -1.04 -18.76 27.64
C GLY A 529 -1.87 -18.04 28.70
N PHE A 530 -2.79 -17.17 28.29
CA PHE A 530 -3.75 -16.49 29.18
C PHE A 530 -5.18 -16.79 28.71
N PHE A 531 -6.03 -17.33 29.59
CA PHE A 531 -7.38 -17.76 29.23
C PHE A 531 -8.31 -17.86 30.45
N GLY A 532 -9.58 -18.21 30.22
CA GLY A 532 -10.57 -18.40 31.29
C GLY A 532 -10.85 -17.13 32.10
N PHE A 533 -10.55 -15.95 31.54
CA PHE A 533 -10.64 -14.68 32.24
C PHE A 533 -12.09 -14.21 32.37
N GLN A 534 -12.51 -14.05 33.62
CA GLN A 534 -13.88 -13.68 33.98
C GLN A 534 -13.91 -12.80 35.23
N VAL A 535 -14.78 -11.79 35.20
CA VAL A 535 -15.08 -10.90 36.32
C VAL A 535 -16.59 -10.94 36.53
N ASP A 536 -17.02 -11.14 37.76
CA ASP A 536 -18.43 -11.19 38.11
C ASP A 536 -19.16 -9.91 37.69
N GLN A 537 -20.36 -10.06 37.14
CA GLN A 537 -21.09 -8.96 36.50
C GLN A 537 -21.30 -7.76 37.43
N GLN A 538 -21.42 -7.97 38.75
CA GLN A 538 -21.66 -6.88 39.70
C GLN A 538 -20.42 -5.98 39.90
N TYR A 539 -19.24 -6.51 39.56
CA TYR A 539 -17.94 -5.81 39.64
C TYR A 539 -17.41 -5.39 38.25
N GLN A 540 -18.09 -5.75 37.15
CA GLN A 540 -17.74 -5.26 35.82
C GLN A 540 -17.93 -3.74 35.73
N GLY A 541 -17.12 -3.08 34.89
CA GLY A 541 -17.13 -1.62 34.74
C GLY A 541 -16.41 -0.82 35.83
N ARG A 542 -15.83 -1.50 36.85
CA ARG A 542 -15.09 -0.84 37.96
C ARG A 542 -13.57 -0.97 37.86
N GLY A 543 -13.02 -1.20 36.66
CA GLY A 543 -11.58 -1.36 36.46
C GLY A 543 -10.97 -2.70 36.90
N VAL A 544 -11.69 -3.55 37.64
CA VAL A 544 -11.20 -4.85 38.16
C VAL A 544 -10.51 -5.72 37.10
N GLY A 545 -11.11 -5.83 35.91
CA GLY A 545 -10.55 -6.65 34.85
C GLY A 545 -9.23 -6.10 34.29
N ARG A 546 -9.16 -4.79 34.07
CA ARG A 546 -7.93 -4.11 33.64
C ARG A 546 -6.82 -4.27 34.69
N TRP A 547 -7.17 -4.07 35.96
CA TRP A 547 -6.24 -4.25 37.07
C TRP A 547 -5.68 -5.69 37.09
N ALA A 548 -6.55 -6.70 36.99
CA ALA A 548 -6.15 -8.10 37.03
C ALA A 548 -5.23 -8.50 35.87
N LEU A 549 -5.55 -8.08 34.64
CA LEU A 549 -4.71 -8.33 33.48
C LEU A 549 -3.34 -7.65 33.64
N ARG A 550 -3.29 -6.39 34.09
CA ARG A 550 -2.01 -5.69 34.32
C ARG A 550 -1.21 -6.31 35.46
N ALA A 551 -1.85 -6.78 36.51
CA ALA A 551 -1.20 -7.53 37.60
C ALA A 551 -0.57 -8.83 37.07
N PHE A 552 -1.28 -9.55 36.20
CA PHE A 552 -0.75 -10.73 35.51
C PHE A 552 0.45 -10.38 34.61
N LEU A 553 0.32 -9.36 33.74
CA LEU A 553 1.40 -8.94 32.84
C LEU A 553 2.66 -8.49 33.61
N ARG A 554 2.52 -7.76 34.73
CA ARG A 554 3.66 -7.44 35.61
C ARG A 554 4.24 -8.68 36.28
N GLY A 555 3.38 -9.60 36.71
CA GLY A 555 3.78 -10.88 37.28
C GLY A 555 4.61 -11.70 36.29
N ILE A 556 4.22 -11.73 35.02
CA ILE A 556 4.91 -12.54 33.99
C ILE A 556 6.35 -12.09 33.75
N LEU A 557 6.66 -10.81 33.95
CA LEU A 557 8.03 -10.28 33.83
C LEU A 557 9.01 -10.91 34.82
N HIS A 558 8.54 -11.50 35.93
CA HIS A 558 9.38 -12.21 36.90
C HIS A 558 9.85 -13.59 36.39
N PHE A 559 9.26 -14.08 35.29
CA PHE A 559 9.69 -15.31 34.63
C PHE A 559 10.64 -14.96 33.48
N PRO A 560 11.96 -15.18 33.62
CA PRO A 560 12.94 -14.72 32.62
C PRO A 560 12.84 -15.47 31.29
N ASN A 561 12.27 -16.68 31.30
CA ASN A 561 12.12 -17.52 30.10
C ASN A 561 10.85 -17.20 29.31
N VAL A 562 9.98 -16.32 29.81
CA VAL A 562 8.76 -15.92 29.09
C VAL A 562 9.07 -14.72 28.19
N ASN A 563 8.87 -14.89 26.89
CA ASN A 563 9.11 -13.88 25.85
C ASN A 563 7.82 -13.22 25.33
N CYS A 564 6.65 -13.84 25.53
CA CYS A 564 5.36 -13.26 25.15
C CYS A 564 4.20 -13.83 25.95
N VAL A 565 3.06 -13.13 25.93
CA VAL A 565 1.78 -13.64 26.42
C VAL A 565 0.84 -13.83 25.23
N ARG A 566 0.19 -14.99 25.14
CA ARG A 566 -0.76 -15.33 24.07
C ARG A 566 -2.13 -15.64 24.60
N LEU A 567 -3.16 -15.26 23.86
CA LEU A 567 -4.54 -15.61 24.17
C LEU A 567 -5.37 -15.80 22.91
N ASN A 568 -6.46 -16.54 23.03
CA ASN A 568 -7.46 -16.63 21.98
C ASN A 568 -8.78 -16.02 22.43
N VAL A 569 -9.42 -15.27 21.53
CA VAL A 569 -10.73 -14.66 21.77
C VAL A 569 -11.65 -14.92 20.61
N HIS A 570 -12.89 -15.31 20.88
CA HIS A 570 -13.86 -15.56 19.81
C HIS A 570 -14.11 -14.29 18.99
N LYS A 571 -14.12 -14.37 17.64
CA LYS A 571 -14.23 -13.20 16.74
C LYS A 571 -15.50 -12.35 16.98
N LYS A 572 -16.58 -12.99 17.45
CA LYS A 572 -17.83 -12.33 17.87
C LYS A 572 -17.79 -11.68 19.26
N ASN A 573 -16.77 -11.95 20.08
CA ASN A 573 -16.58 -11.30 21.38
C ASN A 573 -15.75 -10.02 21.22
N VAL A 574 -16.37 -9.03 20.58
CA VAL A 574 -15.76 -7.75 20.23
C VAL A 574 -15.29 -7.00 21.47
N ASP A 575 -16.05 -7.10 22.57
CA ASP A 575 -15.75 -6.41 23.82
C ASP A 575 -14.44 -6.91 24.42
N ALA A 576 -14.26 -8.23 24.52
CA ALA A 576 -13.01 -8.82 24.99
C ALA A 576 -11.87 -8.55 24.02
N THR A 577 -12.10 -8.66 22.71
CA THR A 577 -11.07 -8.39 21.70
C THR A 577 -10.55 -6.95 21.84
N CYS A 578 -11.43 -5.96 21.83
CA CYS A 578 -11.04 -4.56 22.02
C CYS A 578 -10.42 -4.29 23.40
N PHE A 579 -10.85 -4.99 24.45
CA PHE A 579 -10.22 -4.89 25.77
C PHE A 579 -8.75 -5.31 25.73
N TYR A 580 -8.43 -6.46 25.13
CA TYR A 580 -7.04 -6.93 25.02
C TYR A 580 -6.20 -6.04 24.11
N LEU A 581 -6.72 -5.64 22.95
CA LEU A 581 -6.01 -4.75 22.03
C LEU A 581 -5.64 -3.41 22.71
N ARG A 582 -6.54 -2.85 23.52
CA ARG A 582 -6.26 -1.64 24.33
C ARG A 582 -5.22 -1.84 25.42
N GLU A 583 -5.03 -3.08 25.88
CA GLU A 583 -4.00 -3.41 26.85
C GLU A 583 -2.65 -3.77 26.18
N GLY A 584 -2.53 -3.58 24.86
CA GLY A 584 -1.29 -3.70 24.10
C GLY A 584 -1.12 -5.00 23.33
N PHE A 585 -2.14 -5.86 23.30
CA PHE A 585 -2.10 -7.06 22.48
C PHE A 585 -2.26 -6.73 20.99
N LYS A 586 -1.61 -7.50 20.13
CA LYS A 586 -1.63 -7.42 18.67
C LYS A 586 -2.29 -8.67 18.07
N LEU A 587 -2.94 -8.54 16.92
CA LEU A 587 -3.52 -9.68 16.19
C LEU A 587 -2.42 -10.47 15.48
N MET A 588 -2.39 -11.79 15.67
CA MET A 588 -1.49 -12.69 14.95
C MET A 588 -2.16 -13.32 13.74
N ALA A 589 -1.38 -13.50 12.67
CA ALA A 589 -1.74 -14.31 11.51
C ALA A 589 -0.61 -15.28 11.13
N PRO A 590 -0.91 -16.52 10.71
CA PRO A 590 -2.21 -17.16 10.55
C PRO A 590 -2.63 -18.09 11.71
N ILE A 591 -3.95 -18.25 11.90
CA ILE A 591 -4.54 -19.18 12.89
C ILE A 591 -4.80 -20.55 12.21
N PRO A 592 -4.48 -21.69 12.86
CA PRO A 592 -4.82 -23.03 12.36
C PRO A 592 -6.30 -23.18 11.97
N GLU A 593 -6.60 -24.04 10.99
CA GLU A 593 -7.95 -24.19 10.41
C GLU A 593 -9.02 -24.55 11.45
N SER A 594 -8.68 -25.36 12.45
CA SER A 594 -9.56 -25.75 13.56
C SER A 594 -9.99 -24.59 14.47
N ALA A 595 -9.28 -23.46 14.45
CA ALA A 595 -9.48 -22.32 15.35
C ALA A 595 -9.93 -21.03 14.61
N ALA A 596 -10.42 -21.14 13.37
CA ALA A 596 -10.75 -20.00 12.51
C ALA A 596 -11.80 -19.00 13.04
N HIS A 597 -12.59 -19.42 14.04
CA HIS A 597 -13.60 -18.61 14.72
C HIS A 597 -13.02 -17.77 15.87
N LEU A 598 -11.72 -17.91 16.15
CA LEU A 598 -10.97 -17.16 17.16
C LEU A 598 -10.06 -16.13 16.49
N TRP A 599 -9.74 -15.07 17.21
CA TRP A 599 -8.55 -14.25 17.03
C TRP A 599 -7.45 -14.81 17.92
N ASP A 600 -6.22 -14.86 17.41
CA ASP A 600 -5.01 -15.13 18.18
C ASP A 600 -4.34 -13.80 18.48
N LEU A 601 -4.11 -13.52 19.76
CA LEU A 601 -3.57 -12.26 20.23
C LEU A 601 -2.27 -12.50 20.98
N ILE A 602 -1.28 -11.65 20.74
CA ILE A 602 0.03 -11.70 21.38
C ILE A 602 0.39 -10.34 21.97
N ILE A 603 1.13 -10.33 23.07
CA ILE A 603 1.89 -9.16 23.51
C ILE A 603 3.31 -9.62 23.86
N ASP A 604 4.30 -9.01 23.23
CA ASP A 604 5.71 -9.37 23.43
C ASP A 604 6.25 -8.78 24.72
N ARG A 605 7.26 -9.42 25.30
CA ARG A 605 7.87 -8.98 26.56
C ARG A 605 8.34 -7.53 26.51
N GLU A 606 8.95 -7.11 25.40
CA GLU A 606 9.42 -5.73 25.20
C GLU A 606 8.27 -4.72 25.30
N ASP A 607 7.12 -5.03 24.70
CA ASP A 607 5.90 -4.20 24.79
C ASP A 607 5.36 -4.15 26.23
N ILE A 608 5.41 -5.27 26.96
CA ILE A 608 5.02 -5.33 28.38
C ILE A 608 5.97 -4.45 29.22
N GLU A 609 7.28 -4.57 29.01
CA GLU A 609 8.30 -3.79 29.73
C GLU A 609 8.16 -2.30 29.44
N ALA A 610 8.05 -1.90 28.17
CA ALA A 610 7.84 -0.51 27.76
C ALA A 610 6.58 0.08 28.41
N ARG A 611 5.49 -0.69 28.50
CA ARG A 611 4.24 -0.26 29.14
C ARG A 611 4.39 0.03 30.63
N PHE A 612 5.29 -0.65 31.31
CA PHE A 612 5.52 -0.50 32.76
C PHE A 612 6.81 0.25 33.12
N ALA A 613 7.58 0.71 32.12
CA ALA A 613 8.85 1.42 32.31
C ALA A 613 8.70 2.84 32.90
N SER A 614 7.49 3.40 32.97
CA SER A 614 7.26 4.74 33.53
C SER A 614 6.99 4.68 35.04
N PRO A 615 7.84 5.27 35.91
CA PRO A 615 7.35 5.79 37.17
C PRO A 615 6.44 6.98 36.84
N THR A 616 5.27 7.03 37.45
CA THR A 616 4.32 8.15 37.37
C THR A 616 5.08 9.48 37.38
N PRO A 617 4.85 10.43 36.45
CA PRO A 617 5.40 11.77 36.62
C PRO A 617 4.82 12.31 37.92
N THR A 618 5.73 12.56 38.87
CA THR A 618 5.43 13.31 40.09
C THR A 618 4.82 14.64 39.64
N PRO A 619 3.66 15.06 40.16
CA PRO A 619 3.16 16.39 39.86
C PRO A 619 4.21 17.38 40.37
N VAL A 620 4.81 18.11 39.44
CA VAL A 620 5.63 19.27 39.78
C VAL A 620 4.72 20.25 40.50
N SER A 621 5.18 20.64 41.70
CA SER A 621 4.59 21.61 42.62
C SER A 621 4.08 22.89 41.96
#